data_AF-A0A367GKC1-F1
#
_entry.id   AF-A0A367GKC1-F1
#
_cell.length_a   1.000
_cell.length_b   1.000
_cell.length_c   1.000
_cell.angle_alpha   90.00
_cell.angle_beta   90.00
_cell.angle_gamma   90.00
#
_symmetry.space_group_name_H-M   'P 1'
#
loop_
_entity.id
_entity.type
_entity.pdbx_description
1 polymer ?
#
loop_
_entity_poly.entity_id
_entity_poly.type
_entity_poly.pdbx_seq_one_letter_code
_entity_poly.pdbx_strand_id
1 'polypeptide(L)' 'MTDLKNIIAQNIKARRDATGLKQEAFAAEVGATQKSLSHYEKARCLPTIDRLISIARYTGVTVDWLLQEH' A
#
# COMPACT_ATOMS: atom_id res chain seq x y z
N MET A 1 -11.26 -11.30 14.25
CA MET A 1 -10.95 -9.85 14.18
C MET A 1 -9.76 -9.71 13.25
N THR A 2 -9.98 -9.30 12.00
CA THR A 2 -8.88 -9.15 11.03
C THR A 2 -7.98 -7.99 11.47
N ASP A 3 -6.67 -8.21 11.52
CA ASP A 3 -5.70 -7.18 11.88
C ASP A 3 -5.65 -6.11 10.78
N LEU A 4 -5.93 -4.85 11.13
CA LEU A 4 -5.92 -3.69 10.20
C LEU A 4 -4.63 -3.63 9.38
N LYS A 5 -3.50 -4.05 9.95
CA LYS A 5 -2.20 -4.09 9.28
C LYS A 5 -2.17 -5.09 8.15
N ASN A 6 -2.85 -6.23 8.30
CA ASN A 6 -2.98 -7.24 7.24
C ASN A 6 -3.91 -6.77 6.12
N ILE A 7 -5.01 -6.10 6.46
CA ILE A 7 -5.93 -5.48 5.47
C ILE A 7 -5.15 -4.50 4.58
N ILE A 8 -4.46 -3.54 5.20
CA ILE A 8 -3.66 -2.54 4.49
C ILE A 8 -2.56 -3.21 3.65
N ALA A 9 -1.87 -4.21 4.19
CA ALA A 9 -0.82 -4.92 3.47
C ALA A 9 -1.33 -5.59 2.18
N GLN A 10 -2.45 -6.30 2.28
CA GLN A 10 -3.09 -6.98 1.16
C GLN A 10 -3.59 -5.98 0.12
N ASN A 11 -4.25 -4.91 0.56
CA ASN A 11 -4.80 -3.89 -0.32
C ASN A 11 -3.70 -3.12 -1.06
N ILE A 12 -2.62 -2.72 -0.39
CA ILE A 12 -1.47 -2.07 -1.05
C ILE A 12 -0.87 -3.00 -2.11
N LYS A 13 -0.66 -4.28 -1.75
CA LYS A 13 -0.10 -5.27 -2.69
C LYS A 13 -0.99 -5.45 -3.91
N ALA A 14 -2.30 -5.60 -3.70
CA ALA A 14 -3.27 -5.74 -4.78
C ALA A 14 -3.28 -4.53 -5.71
N ARG A 15 -3.27 -3.31 -5.15
CA ARG A 15 -3.20 -2.08 -5.96
C ARG A 15 -1.89 -1.99 -6.73
N ARG A 16 -0.74 -2.34 -6.13
CA ARG A 16 0.53 -2.39 -6.86
C ARG A 16 0.48 -3.41 -7.99
N ASP A 17 0.04 -4.64 -7.72
CA ASP A 17 0.01 -5.71 -8.71
C ASP A 17 -0.88 -5.31 -9.91
N ALA A 18 -1.98 -4.58 -9.69
CA ALA A 18 -2.84 -4.03 -10.74
C ALA A 18 -2.15 -2.98 -11.65
N THR A 19 -1.05 -2.38 -11.22
CA THR A 19 -0.23 -1.47 -12.07
C THR A 19 0.79 -2.21 -12.93
N GLY A 20 1.03 -3.50 -12.68
CA GLY A 20 2.12 -4.26 -13.32
C GLY A 20 3.53 -3.89 -12.84
N LEU A 21 3.66 -2.99 -11.87
CA LEU A 21 4.95 -2.52 -11.37
C LEU A 21 5.54 -3.45 -10.29
N LYS A 22 6.86 -3.58 -10.35
CA LYS A 22 7.65 -4.16 -9.23
C LYS A 22 7.67 -3.18 -8.05
N GLN A 23 7.98 -3.72 -6.87
CA GLN A 23 8.00 -2.94 -5.62
C GLN A 23 8.89 -1.69 -5.70
N GLU A 24 10.05 -1.77 -6.34
CA GLU A 24 10.95 -0.62 -6.47
C GLU A 24 10.34 0.52 -7.27
N ALA A 25 9.81 0.23 -8.46
CA ALA A 25 9.17 1.22 -9.32
C ALA A 25 7.94 1.83 -8.65
N PHE A 26 7.06 0.99 -8.09
CA PHE A 26 5.87 1.48 -7.38
C PHE A 26 6.24 2.34 -6.16
N ALA A 27 7.26 1.93 -5.40
CA ALA A 27 7.73 2.71 -4.26
C ALA A 27 8.19 4.11 -4.69
N ALA A 28 8.94 4.22 -5.80
CA ALA A 28 9.37 5.51 -6.34
C ALA A 28 8.17 6.42 -6.66
N GLU A 29 7.15 5.88 -7.36
CA GLU A 29 5.94 6.64 -7.73
C GLU A 29 5.18 7.19 -6.51
N VAL A 30 5.05 6.37 -5.47
CA VAL A 30 4.32 6.80 -4.27
C VAL A 30 5.20 7.59 -3.31
N GLY A 31 6.51 7.74 -3.57
CA GLY A 31 7.50 8.48 -2.77
C GLY A 31 8.11 7.69 -1.60
N ALA A 32 8.07 6.36 -1.64
CA ALA A 32 8.58 5.42 -0.65
C ALA A 32 9.90 4.77 -1.07
N THR A 33 10.54 4.05 -0.14
CA THR A 33 11.62 3.13 -0.50
C THR A 33 11.06 1.74 -0.80
N GLN A 34 11.73 0.96 -1.64
CA GLN A 34 11.38 -0.45 -1.90
C GLN A 34 11.28 -1.26 -0.58
N LYS A 35 12.19 -1.00 0.37
CA LYS A 35 12.21 -1.65 1.68
C LYS A 35 10.97 -1.31 2.50
N SER A 36 10.59 -0.03 2.55
CA SER A 36 9.36 0.42 3.22
C SER A 36 8.13 -0.26 2.61
N LEU A 37 8.03 -0.29 1.28
CA LEU A 37 6.92 -0.96 0.59
C LEU A 37 6.87 -2.45 0.89
N SER A 38 8.01 -3.14 0.88
CA SER A 38 8.12 -4.55 1.27
C SER A 38 7.67 -4.79 2.71
N HIS A 39 7.93 -3.86 3.63
CA HIS A 39 7.42 -3.94 4.99
C HIS A 39 5.90 -3.71 5.07
N TYR A 40 5.36 -2.78 4.29
CA TYR A 40 3.91 -2.54 4.21
C TYR A 40 3.19 -3.79 3.71
N GLU A 41 3.60 -4.35 2.57
CA GLU A 41 2.98 -5.51 1.94
C GLU A 41 3.13 -6.83 2.71
N LYS A 42 4.02 -6.86 3.71
CA LYS A 42 4.22 -8.01 4.62
C LYS A 42 3.65 -7.76 6.01
N ALA A 43 2.84 -6.71 6.18
CA ALA A 43 2.29 -6.32 7.48
C ALA A 43 3.37 -6.20 8.58
N ARG A 44 4.58 -5.74 8.24
CA ARG A 44 5.68 -5.54 9.20
C ARG A 44 5.62 -4.18 9.87
N CYS A 45 5.16 -3.15 9.16
CA CYS A 45 4.80 -1.86 9.72
C CYS A 45 3.60 -1.27 8.95
N LEU A 46 2.94 -0.30 9.58
CA LEU A 46 1.92 0.50 8.89
C LEU A 46 2.60 1.62 8.07
N PRO A 47 2.04 2.00 6.91
CA PRO A 47 2.41 3.23 6.24
C PRO A 47 1.96 4.44 7.05
N THR A 48 2.63 5.58 6.86
CA THR A 48 2.14 6.87 7.40
C THR A 48 0.88 7.30 6.65
N ILE A 49 0.15 8.27 7.22
CA ILE A 49 -1.03 8.85 6.57
C ILE A 49 -0.65 9.44 5.20
N ASP A 50 0.46 10.17 5.11
CA ASP A 50 0.94 10.72 3.82
C ASP A 50 1.18 9.63 2.79
N ARG A 51 1.71 8.48 3.22
CA ARG A 51 1.94 7.34 2.34
C ARG A 51 0.64 6.71 1.85
N LEU A 52 -0.33 6.54 2.75
CA LEU A 52 -1.65 6.03 2.38
C LEU A 52 -2.33 6.94 1.36
N ILE A 53 -2.27 8.26 1.56
CA ILE A 53 -2.81 9.25 0.62
C ILE A 53 -2.10 9.15 -0.75
N SER A 54 -0.77 9.03 -0.75
CA SER A 54 0.00 8.91 -1.99
C SER A 54 -0.35 7.63 -2.77
N ILE A 55 -0.42 6.48 -2.08
CA ILE A 55 -0.81 5.20 -2.68
C ILE A 55 -2.24 5.28 -3.24
N ALA A 56 -3.18 5.83 -2.46
CA ALA A 56 -4.57 5.97 -2.86
C ALA A 56 -4.70 6.82 -4.14
N ARG A 57 -4.04 7.99 -4.17
CA ARG A 57 -4.02 8.89 -5.34
C ARG A 57 -3.41 8.23 -6.57
N TYR A 58 -2.22 7.63 -6.43
CA TYR A 58 -1.53 6.99 -7.54
C TYR A 58 -2.33 5.83 -8.14
N THR A 59 -3.02 5.07 -7.29
CA THR A 59 -3.74 3.87 -7.71
C THR A 59 -5.22 4.11 -7.99
N GLY A 60 -5.70 5.36 -7.88
CA GLY A 60 -7.07 5.77 -8.20
C GLY A 60 -8.14 5.27 -7.22
N VAL A 61 -7.78 5.01 -5.96
CA VAL A 61 -8.72 4.59 -4.89
C VAL A 61 -8.76 5.63 -3.77
N THR A 62 -9.69 5.48 -2.83
CA THR A 62 -9.72 6.28 -1.60
C THR A 62 -8.79 5.68 -0.54
N VAL A 63 -8.40 6.49 0.45
CA VAL A 63 -7.67 5.96 1.62
C VAL A 63 -8.52 4.93 2.36
N ASP A 64 -9.83 5.20 2.51
CA ASP A 64 -10.78 4.28 3.14
C ASP A 64 -10.80 2.89 2.48
N TRP A 65 -10.73 2.83 1.15
CA TRP A 65 -10.61 1.55 0.43
C TRP A 65 -9.39 0.74 0.89
N LEU A 66 -8.25 1.39 1.16
CA LEU A 66 -7.05 0.71 1.66
C LEU A 66 -7.22 0.18 3.10
N LEU A 67 -8.19 0.68 3.86
CA LEU A 67 -8.44 0.34 5.27
C LEU A 67 -9.54 -0.70 5.47
N GLN A 68 -10.35 -0.96 4.44
CA GLN A 68 -11.52 -1.85 4.51
C GLN A 68 -11.22 -3.28 4.03
N GLU A 69 -11.95 -4.23 4.60
CA GLU A 69 -11.94 -5.64 4.17
C GLU A 69 -12.92 -5.82 3.01
N HIS A 70 -12.48 -6.49 1.94
CA HIS A 70 -13.27 -6.82 0.76
C HIS A 70 -12.68 -8.01 -0.01
#